data_AF-A0AAV0V360-F1
#
_entry.id   AF-A0AAV0V360-F1
#
_cell.length_a   1.000
_cell.length_b   1.000
_cell.length_c   1.000
_cell.angle_alpha   90.00
_cell.angle_beta   90.00
_cell.angle_gamma   90.00
#
_symmetry.space_group_name_H-M   'P 1'
#
loop_
_entity.id
_entity.type
_entity.pdbx_description
1 polymer ?
#
loop_
_entity_poly.entity_id
_entity_poly.type
_entity_poly.pdbx_seq_one_letter_code
_entity_poly.pdbx_strand_id
1 'polypeptide(L)'
;MLRLHHVGRRPQQLPRRSSSFFSTSRISEKAHANATASASPAKSKVVRKLIVGLGNPGDKFYKTRHNIGSVVVQHFVDTFASQVTAQHLQLQRDAQTHGDVARFRVAFPWKVGPDDGPSGSYPVGDLVSRSSKRAKERTLQEGVPHDQVDVAVLLPSTYMNGSGTAVRAFLQTHRWRLKKNPLALNRHDDELLVVTDDVALPFGACRVKARGGPGGQNGVRDIIKCVGTDRFARLRIGVGAPHWFVGGNSGAPAGTAMDKFVLGRFHGDEQDAMPDLLRYTNELLRLYLHRGVAQTTTVANSMDLQQYLQQYDASRAAAVRR
;
A
#
# COMPACT_ATOMS: atom_id res chain seq x y z
N MET A 1 63.52 54.97 43.54
CA MET A 1 62.80 55.26 42.28
C MET A 1 61.46 55.88 42.64
N LEU A 2 61.11 56.98 41.97
CA LEU A 2 60.06 57.98 42.26
C LEU A 2 58.63 57.40 42.47
N ARG A 3 57.79 57.84 43.44
CA ARG A 3 57.09 59.13 43.71
C ARG A 3 55.64 59.14 43.14
N LEU A 4 54.66 59.50 44.00
CA LEU A 4 53.48 60.38 43.75
C LEU A 4 52.01 59.86 43.73
N HIS A 5 51.22 60.59 44.55
CA HIS A 5 49.84 61.13 44.40
C HIS A 5 48.63 60.18 44.21
N HIS A 6 47.54 60.20 44.99
CA HIS A 6 46.61 61.22 45.53
C HIS A 6 45.57 61.77 44.52
N VAL A 7 44.33 61.97 45.04
CA VAL A 7 43.15 62.72 44.50
C VAL A 7 42.19 61.91 43.59
N GLY A 8 40.85 61.93 43.72
CA GLY A 8 39.91 62.58 44.65
C GLY A 8 38.45 62.63 44.15
N ARG A 9 37.52 62.99 45.06
CA ARG A 9 36.16 63.59 44.94
C ARG A 9 35.01 62.71 44.38
N ARG A 10 33.91 62.34 45.10
CA ARG A 10 32.76 63.07 45.78
C ARG A 10 31.92 63.95 44.82
N PRO A 11 30.61 64.27 45.07
CA PRO A 11 29.60 63.74 46.03
C PRO A 11 28.11 63.67 45.51
N GLN A 12 27.19 63.16 46.37
CA GLN A 12 25.80 63.62 46.68
C GLN A 12 24.73 63.77 45.55
N GLN A 13 23.42 63.51 45.71
CA GLN A 13 22.51 63.72 46.84
C GLN A 13 21.14 63.00 46.62
N LEU A 14 20.50 62.66 47.75
CA LEU A 14 19.09 62.25 48.01
C LEU A 14 18.04 63.27 47.46
N PRO A 15 16.69 63.06 47.45
CA PRO A 15 15.93 62.37 48.50
C PRO A 15 14.50 61.75 48.21
N ARG A 16 14.01 61.05 49.25
CA ARG A 16 12.65 61.13 49.87
C ARG A 16 11.40 60.41 49.29
N ARG A 17 10.62 59.94 50.28
CA ARG A 17 9.16 59.65 50.40
C ARG A 17 8.74 58.20 50.10
N SER A 18 8.33 57.36 51.07
CA SER A 18 7.35 57.42 52.20
C SER A 18 6.07 56.67 51.87
N SER A 19 5.74 55.67 52.72
CA SER A 19 4.41 55.28 53.27
C SER A 19 3.20 55.24 52.31
N SER A 20 2.28 54.27 52.31
CA SER A 20 1.89 53.26 53.30
C SER A 20 0.55 52.59 52.87
N PHE A 21 0.27 51.43 53.47
CA PHE A 21 -1.03 51.00 54.03
C PHE A 21 -2.15 50.42 53.15
N PHE A 22 -2.65 49.28 53.67
CA PHE A 22 -4.02 48.72 53.70
C PHE A 22 -4.74 48.36 52.39
N SER A 23 -5.16 47.09 52.27
CA SER A 23 -6.50 46.67 52.74
C SER A 23 -6.95 45.40 52.01
N THR A 24 -7.39 44.41 52.79
CA THR A 24 -8.09 43.21 52.34
C THR A 24 -9.43 43.56 51.70
N SER A 25 -9.76 42.98 50.55
CA SER A 25 -11.18 42.76 50.20
C SER A 25 -11.41 41.76 49.07
N ARG A 26 -12.34 40.84 49.40
CA ARG A 26 -13.47 40.36 48.58
C ARG A 26 -13.15 39.47 47.38
N ILE A 27 -13.35 38.18 47.63
CA ILE A 27 -13.83 37.19 46.67
C ILE A 27 -15.11 37.73 46.03
N SER A 28 -15.09 37.89 44.70
CA SER A 28 -16.25 38.12 43.86
C SER A 28 -16.27 37.04 42.79
N GLU A 29 -17.30 36.21 42.86
CA GLU A 29 -17.66 35.22 41.85
C GLU A 29 -17.85 35.90 40.49
N LYS A 30 -17.07 35.45 39.50
CA LYS A 30 -17.41 35.62 38.08
C LYS A 30 -17.35 34.27 37.39
N ALA A 31 -18.53 33.69 37.24
CA ALA A 31 -18.84 32.62 36.32
C ALA A 31 -18.20 32.92 34.95
N HIS A 32 -17.22 32.10 34.57
CA HIS A 32 -16.74 32.03 33.19
C HIS A 32 -17.46 30.87 32.52
N ALA A 33 -18.43 31.22 31.68
CA ALA A 33 -18.92 30.36 30.63
C ALA A 33 -17.74 29.92 29.77
N ASN A 34 -17.25 28.70 30.00
CA ASN A 34 -16.28 28.10 29.10
C ASN A 34 -17.05 27.65 27.87
N ALA A 35 -16.91 28.46 26.82
CA ALA A 35 -17.31 28.13 25.47
C ALA A 35 -16.81 26.72 25.14
N THR A 36 -17.75 25.82 24.84
CA THR A 36 -17.50 24.61 24.09
C THR A 36 -16.99 25.02 22.72
N ALA A 37 -15.69 25.26 22.61
CA ALA A 37 -14.99 25.30 21.34
C ALA A 37 -15.12 23.89 20.75
N SER A 38 -16.07 23.72 19.83
CA SER A 38 -16.09 22.54 18.98
C SER A 38 -14.77 22.51 18.25
N ALA A 39 -13.87 21.62 18.68
CA ALA A 39 -12.67 21.33 17.92
C ALA A 39 -13.12 20.84 16.55
N SER A 40 -12.96 21.69 15.52
CA SER A 40 -13.08 21.27 14.14
C SER A 40 -12.27 19.98 13.98
N PRO A 41 -12.83 18.89 13.43
CA PRO A 41 -12.10 17.64 13.32
C PRO A 41 -10.85 17.90 12.48
N ALA A 42 -9.67 17.68 13.07
CA ALA A 42 -8.41 17.73 12.36
C ALA A 42 -8.57 16.89 11.09
N LYS A 43 -8.34 17.47 9.91
CA LYS A 43 -8.46 16.78 8.61
C LYS A 43 -7.62 15.51 8.65
N SER A 44 -8.24 14.35 8.89
CA SER A 44 -7.54 13.07 8.83
C SER A 44 -7.19 12.85 7.36
N LYS A 45 -5.91 13.04 7.02
CA LYS A 45 -5.45 12.86 5.65
C LYS A 45 -5.49 11.36 5.35
N VAL A 46 -6.33 10.97 4.39
CA VAL A 46 -6.50 9.59 3.91
C VAL A 46 -5.23 9.13 3.19
N VAL A 47 -4.82 7.88 3.38
CA VAL A 47 -3.68 7.28 2.66
C VAL A 47 -4.07 7.00 1.22
N ARG A 48 -3.22 7.38 0.26
CA ARG A 48 -3.44 7.09 -1.16
C ARG A 48 -2.57 5.93 -1.62
N LYS A 49 -3.17 4.94 -2.30
CA LYS A 49 -2.46 3.75 -2.82
C LYS A 49 -2.69 3.58 -4.32
N LEU A 50 -1.59 3.52 -5.08
CA LEU A 50 -1.60 3.25 -6.51
C LEU A 50 -1.22 1.79 -6.72
N ILE A 51 -2.07 1.05 -7.42
CA ILE A 51 -1.81 -0.33 -7.86
C ILE A 51 -1.61 -0.31 -9.38
N VAL A 52 -0.45 -0.75 -9.84
CA VAL A 52 -0.12 -0.82 -11.27
C VAL A 52 -0.08 -2.29 -11.69
N GLY A 53 -0.89 -2.68 -12.67
CA GLY A 53 -0.85 -4.02 -13.26
C GLY A 53 -0.03 -4.01 -14.54
N LEU A 54 1.12 -4.68 -14.55
CA LEU A 54 1.97 -4.74 -15.75
C LEU A 54 1.45 -5.73 -16.79
N GLY A 55 1.56 -5.35 -18.06
CA GLY A 55 1.21 -6.17 -19.22
C GLY A 55 1.50 -5.42 -20.52
N ASN A 56 1.40 -6.11 -21.65
CA ASN A 56 1.43 -5.51 -22.98
C ASN A 56 0.01 -5.29 -23.53
N PRO A 57 -0.24 -4.18 -24.25
CA PRO A 57 -1.54 -3.89 -24.87
C PRO A 57 -1.75 -4.69 -26.16
N GLY A 58 -3.02 -5.00 -26.46
CA GLY A 58 -3.46 -5.64 -27.70
C GLY A 58 -3.69 -7.15 -27.59
N ASP A 59 -4.59 -7.65 -28.44
CA ASP A 59 -5.18 -9.00 -28.32
C ASP A 59 -4.15 -10.13 -28.38
N LYS A 60 -3.06 -9.94 -29.12
CA LYS A 60 -1.98 -10.93 -29.22
C LYS A 60 -1.31 -11.22 -27.87
N PHE A 61 -1.38 -10.31 -26.90
CA PHE A 61 -0.83 -10.48 -25.56
C PHE A 61 -1.88 -10.85 -24.51
N TYR A 62 -3.14 -10.98 -24.92
CA TYR A 62 -4.23 -11.39 -24.04
C TYR A 62 -3.92 -12.76 -23.41
N LYS A 63 -4.02 -12.81 -22.07
CA LYS A 63 -3.75 -14.00 -21.23
C LYS A 63 -2.35 -14.62 -21.41
N THR A 64 -1.36 -13.82 -21.80
CA THR A 64 0.05 -14.25 -21.73
C THR A 64 0.58 -14.18 -20.30
N ARG A 65 1.61 -14.97 -19.97
CA ARG A 65 2.24 -14.96 -18.64
C ARG A 65 2.69 -13.55 -18.23
N HIS A 66 3.25 -12.79 -19.16
CA HIS A 66 3.71 -11.42 -18.95
C HIS A 66 2.58 -10.40 -18.67
N ASN A 67 1.34 -10.78 -18.95
CA ASN A 67 0.15 -9.97 -18.68
C ASN A 67 -0.54 -10.36 -17.37
N ILE A 68 -0.01 -11.30 -16.57
CA ILE A 68 -0.66 -11.70 -15.32
C ILE A 68 -0.88 -10.51 -14.36
N GLY A 69 0.02 -9.53 -14.39
CA GLY A 69 -0.10 -8.32 -13.58
C GLY A 69 -1.34 -7.50 -13.93
N SER A 70 -1.58 -7.23 -15.21
CA SER A 70 -2.77 -6.51 -15.67
C SER A 70 -4.04 -7.35 -15.51
N VAL A 71 -3.98 -8.66 -15.74
CA VAL A 71 -5.12 -9.57 -15.53
C VAL A 71 -5.58 -9.58 -14.08
N VAL A 72 -4.66 -9.69 -13.12
CA VAL A 72 -4.97 -9.67 -11.68
C VAL A 72 -5.56 -8.34 -11.25
N VAL A 73 -5.00 -7.24 -11.73
CA VAL A 73 -5.46 -5.90 -11.37
C VAL A 73 -6.82 -5.58 -11.99
N GLN A 74 -7.07 -5.99 -13.24
CA GLN A 74 -8.38 -5.93 -13.87
C GLN A 74 -9.41 -6.74 -13.08
N HIS A 75 -9.09 -8.00 -12.76
CA HIS A 75 -9.97 -8.86 -11.97
C HIS A 75 -10.29 -8.25 -10.60
N PHE A 76 -9.31 -7.64 -9.93
CA PHE A 76 -9.51 -6.95 -8.66
C PHE A 76 -10.47 -5.76 -8.77
N VAL A 77 -10.42 -5.00 -9.87
CA VAL A 77 -11.37 -3.91 -10.14
C VAL A 77 -12.77 -4.45 -10.37
N ASP A 78 -12.90 -5.47 -11.21
CA ASP A 78 -14.20 -6.04 -11.62
C ASP A 78 -14.90 -6.77 -10.47
N THR A 79 -14.14 -7.30 -9.51
CA THR A 79 -14.68 -8.09 -8.39
C THR A 79 -14.68 -7.27 -7.09
N PHE A 80 -13.58 -7.31 -6.34
CA PHE A 80 -13.49 -6.71 -5.01
C PHE A 80 -13.82 -5.22 -5.05
N ALA A 81 -13.18 -4.44 -5.93
CA ALA A 81 -13.35 -2.99 -5.92
C ALA A 81 -14.80 -2.60 -6.26
N SER A 82 -15.39 -3.21 -7.29
CA SER A 82 -16.78 -2.96 -7.67
C SER A 82 -17.78 -3.38 -6.58
N GLN A 83 -17.50 -4.49 -5.89
CA GLN A 83 -18.32 -4.94 -4.77
C GLN A 83 -18.26 -3.96 -3.59
N VAL A 84 -17.07 -3.53 -3.16
CA VAL A 84 -16.93 -2.68 -1.97
C VAL A 84 -17.38 -1.24 -2.19
N THR A 85 -17.42 -0.78 -3.44
CA THR A 85 -17.97 0.54 -3.78
C THR A 85 -19.47 0.51 -4.08
N ALA A 86 -20.07 -0.68 -4.21
CA ALA A 86 -21.43 -0.86 -4.74
C ALA A 86 -21.61 -0.17 -6.11
N GLN A 87 -20.55 -0.12 -6.92
CA GLN A 87 -20.54 0.51 -8.23
C GLN A 87 -19.85 -0.42 -9.22
N HIS A 88 -20.34 -0.49 -10.46
CA HIS A 88 -19.63 -1.16 -11.53
C HIS A 88 -18.45 -0.29 -11.98
N LEU A 89 -17.28 -0.49 -11.36
CA LEU A 89 -16.08 0.28 -11.70
C LEU A 89 -15.58 -0.15 -13.08
N GLN A 90 -15.27 0.83 -13.93
CA GLN A 90 -14.64 0.60 -15.21
C GLN A 90 -13.32 1.35 -15.27
N LEU A 91 -12.30 0.69 -15.81
CA LEU A 91 -11.04 1.33 -16.19
C LEU A 91 -11.30 2.22 -17.40
N GLN A 92 -10.97 3.51 -17.26
CA GLN A 92 -11.17 4.49 -18.31
C GLN A 92 -9.83 4.91 -18.89
N ARG A 93 -9.77 5.04 -20.21
CA ARG A 93 -8.57 5.51 -20.89
C ARG A 93 -8.21 6.90 -20.41
N ASP A 94 -7.01 7.06 -19.88
CA ASP A 94 -6.42 8.33 -19.50
C ASP A 94 -5.21 8.62 -20.40
N ALA A 95 -5.43 9.50 -21.38
CA ALA A 95 -4.42 9.90 -22.35
C ALA A 95 -3.19 10.57 -21.70
N GLN A 96 -3.37 11.25 -20.55
CA GLN A 96 -2.29 11.92 -19.84
C GLN A 96 -1.36 10.95 -19.13
N THR A 97 -1.84 9.72 -18.87
CA THR A 97 -1.07 8.69 -18.14
C THR A 97 -0.67 7.50 -19.01
N HIS A 98 -1.03 7.52 -20.31
CA HIS A 98 -0.75 6.44 -21.25
C HIS A 98 -1.24 5.07 -20.75
N GLY A 99 -2.44 5.02 -20.17
CA GLY A 99 -3.02 3.80 -19.65
C GLY A 99 -4.49 3.96 -19.29
N ASP A 100 -5.09 2.86 -18.83
CA ASP A 100 -6.46 2.85 -18.33
C ASP A 100 -6.43 2.96 -16.81
N VAL A 101 -7.29 3.81 -16.26
CA VAL A 101 -7.28 4.22 -14.86
C VAL A 101 -8.65 4.07 -14.23
N ALA A 102 -8.68 3.56 -12.99
CA ALA A 102 -9.85 3.58 -12.14
C ALA A 102 -9.48 4.18 -10.79
N ARG A 103 -10.41 4.91 -10.17
CA ARG A 103 -10.24 5.49 -8.83
C ARG A 103 -11.44 5.18 -7.98
N PHE A 104 -11.18 4.82 -6.73
CA PHE A 104 -12.22 4.51 -5.79
C PHE A 104 -11.70 4.68 -4.37
N ARG A 105 -12.62 4.66 -3.41
CA ARG A 105 -12.32 4.75 -1.99
C ARG A 105 -12.82 3.49 -1.32
N VAL A 106 -11.97 2.90 -0.49
CA VAL A 106 -12.34 1.73 0.32
C VAL A 106 -12.27 2.11 1.78
N ALA A 107 -13.33 1.82 2.52
CA ALA A 107 -13.35 1.88 3.97
C ALA A 107 -13.29 0.46 4.54
N PHE A 108 -12.50 0.28 5.58
CA PHE A 108 -12.37 -0.93 6.39
C PHE A 108 -12.85 -0.62 7.82
N PRO A 109 -14.12 -0.23 8.01
CA PRO A 109 -14.62 0.14 9.33
C PRO A 109 -14.55 -1.06 10.27
N TRP A 110 -13.97 -0.84 11.44
CA TRP A 110 -14.08 -1.80 12.54
C TRP A 110 -15.49 -1.70 13.12
N LYS A 111 -16.33 -2.73 12.97
CA LYS A 111 -17.63 -2.81 13.65
C LYS A 111 -17.50 -3.70 14.88
N VAL A 112 -17.61 -3.12 16.07
CA VAL A 112 -17.90 -3.86 17.31
C VAL A 112 -19.43 -3.94 17.42
N GLY A 113 -20.01 -5.14 17.34
CA GLY A 113 -21.44 -5.35 17.57
C GLY A 113 -21.74 -5.46 19.08
N PRO A 114 -22.94 -5.07 19.56
CA PRO A 114 -23.31 -5.19 20.97
C PRO A 114 -23.59 -6.62 21.45
N ASP A 115 -24.13 -7.51 20.61
CA ASP A 115 -24.62 -8.83 21.09
C ASP A 115 -24.39 -10.05 20.18
N ASP A 116 -23.80 -9.92 19.00
CA ASP A 116 -23.40 -11.09 18.21
C ASP A 116 -22.14 -10.77 17.42
N GLY A 117 -21.23 -11.74 17.35
CA GLY A 117 -19.97 -11.64 16.62
C GLY A 117 -20.14 -11.23 15.15
N PRO A 118 -19.04 -10.99 14.41
CA PRO A 118 -19.07 -10.35 13.09
C PRO A 118 -19.97 -11.09 12.08
N SER A 119 -21.23 -10.66 11.93
CA SER A 119 -22.22 -11.21 10.99
C SER A 119 -22.11 -10.55 9.60
N GLY A 120 -20.89 -10.60 9.07
CA GLY A 120 -20.56 -10.27 7.68
C GLY A 120 -19.15 -10.77 7.42
N SER A 121 -19.00 -11.95 6.84
CA SER A 121 -17.67 -12.51 6.60
C SER A 121 -16.98 -11.76 5.46
N TYR A 122 -15.84 -11.12 5.73
CA TYR A 122 -14.82 -11.03 4.69
C TYR A 122 -14.20 -12.43 4.53
N PRO A 123 -14.02 -12.92 3.30
CA PRO A 123 -13.43 -14.23 3.04
C PRO A 123 -11.99 -14.26 3.60
N VAL A 124 -11.80 -15.13 4.61
CA VAL A 124 -10.59 -15.50 5.38
C VAL A 124 -9.45 -14.48 5.50
N GLY A 125 -9.11 -14.18 6.76
CA GLY A 125 -8.08 -13.22 7.12
C GLY A 125 -8.76 -12.02 7.74
N ASP A 126 -9.27 -12.26 8.95
CA ASP A 126 -9.68 -11.22 9.88
C ASP A 126 -8.73 -10.02 9.72
N LEU A 127 -9.28 -8.80 9.60
CA LEU A 127 -8.49 -7.57 9.52
C LEU A 127 -7.44 -7.51 10.65
N VAL A 128 -7.67 -8.30 11.70
CA VAL A 128 -6.78 -8.77 12.76
C VAL A 128 -5.54 -9.50 12.26
N SER A 129 -4.40 -8.87 12.51
CA SER A 129 -3.09 -9.47 12.28
C SER A 129 -2.87 -10.71 13.15
N ARG A 130 -2.71 -11.87 12.51
CA ARG A 130 -2.41 -13.14 13.20
C ARG A 130 -0.92 -13.46 13.33
N SER A 131 -0.05 -12.52 12.96
CA SER A 131 1.42 -12.70 13.04
C SER A 131 1.93 -12.86 14.48
N SER A 132 1.20 -12.38 15.49
CA SER A 132 1.48 -12.64 16.91
C SER A 132 0.25 -12.36 17.77
N LYS A 133 0.22 -12.88 19.00
CA LYS A 133 -0.83 -12.57 19.99
C LYS A 133 -0.99 -11.06 20.21
N ARG A 134 0.13 -10.36 20.39
CA ARG A 134 0.17 -8.89 20.54
C ARG A 134 -0.35 -8.15 19.30
N ALA A 135 -0.01 -8.60 18.09
CA ALA A 135 -0.48 -7.97 16.86
C ALA A 135 -1.99 -8.19 16.65
N LYS A 136 -2.50 -9.35 17.08
CA LYS A 136 -3.92 -9.67 17.11
C LYS A 136 -4.65 -8.75 18.09
N GLU A 137 -4.21 -8.72 19.35
CA GLU A 137 -4.79 -7.88 20.41
C GLU A 137 -4.79 -6.40 20.01
N ARG A 138 -3.66 -5.88 19.51
CA ARG A 138 -3.59 -4.49 19.04
C ARG A 138 -4.59 -4.21 17.92
N THR A 139 -4.76 -5.12 16.97
CA THR A 139 -5.72 -4.88 15.88
C THR A 139 -7.16 -4.98 16.35
N LEU A 140 -7.46 -5.85 17.32
CA LEU A 140 -8.77 -5.94 17.95
C LEU A 140 -9.10 -4.67 18.76
N GLN A 141 -8.10 -4.08 19.43
CA GLN A 141 -8.26 -2.90 20.29
C GLN A 141 -8.25 -1.59 19.49
N GLU A 142 -7.31 -1.44 18.56
CA GLU A 142 -7.03 -0.19 17.84
C GLU A 142 -7.58 -0.16 16.41
N GLY A 143 -8.07 -1.29 15.90
CA GLY A 143 -8.50 -1.44 14.51
C GLY A 143 -7.35 -1.62 13.53
N VAL A 144 -7.63 -1.42 12.24
CA VAL A 144 -6.64 -1.54 11.16
C VAL A 144 -5.77 -0.30 11.00
N PRO A 145 -4.53 -0.44 10.48
CA PRO A 145 -3.66 0.70 10.20
C PRO A 145 -4.26 1.72 9.24
N HIS A 146 -5.04 1.26 8.25
CA HIS A 146 -5.73 2.08 7.27
C HIS A 146 -7.21 1.71 7.22
N ASP A 147 -8.00 2.40 8.03
CA ASP A 147 -9.46 2.32 8.09
C ASP A 147 -10.14 2.92 6.85
N GLN A 148 -9.44 3.79 6.12
CA GLN A 148 -9.88 4.31 4.84
C GLN A 148 -8.69 4.53 3.90
N VAL A 149 -8.88 4.19 2.62
CA VAL A 149 -7.86 4.32 1.57
C VAL A 149 -8.45 4.88 0.30
N ASP A 150 -7.77 5.89 -0.26
CA ASP A 150 -8.03 6.36 -1.62
C ASP A 150 -7.17 5.54 -2.59
N VAL A 151 -7.82 4.77 -3.44
CA VAL A 151 -7.17 3.83 -4.36
C VAL A 151 -7.20 4.39 -5.77
N ALA A 152 -6.05 4.29 -6.44
CA ALA A 152 -5.99 4.39 -7.88
C ALA A 152 -5.42 3.09 -8.45
N VAL A 153 -5.94 2.70 -9.59
CA VAL A 153 -5.44 1.58 -10.38
C VAL A 153 -4.98 2.13 -11.72
N LEU A 154 -3.86 1.63 -12.24
CA LEU A 154 -3.34 1.94 -13.56
C LEU A 154 -2.96 0.65 -14.28
N LEU A 155 -3.50 0.48 -15.49
CA LEU A 155 -3.04 -0.50 -16.47
C LEU A 155 -2.33 0.27 -17.60
N PRO A 156 -0.98 0.27 -17.66
CA PRO A 156 -0.27 0.92 -18.75
C PRO A 156 -0.71 0.37 -20.11
N SER A 157 -0.96 1.27 -21.06
CA SER A 157 -1.22 0.92 -22.46
C SER A 157 0.04 1.04 -23.32
N THR A 158 1.22 1.15 -22.70
CA THR A 158 2.51 1.12 -23.36
C THR A 158 3.01 -0.32 -23.46
N TYR A 159 3.98 -0.59 -24.34
CA TYR A 159 4.70 -1.86 -24.25
C TYR A 159 5.39 -2.00 -22.89
N MET A 160 5.66 -3.24 -22.47
CA MET A 160 6.21 -3.55 -21.16
C MET A 160 7.46 -2.72 -20.85
N ASN A 161 8.39 -2.64 -21.79
CA ASN A 161 9.63 -1.86 -21.66
C ASN A 161 9.43 -0.32 -21.68
N GLY A 162 8.19 0.16 -21.83
CA GLY A 162 7.77 1.55 -21.71
C GLY A 162 6.78 1.79 -20.57
N SER A 163 6.60 0.82 -19.65
CA SER A 163 5.66 0.95 -18.52
C SER A 163 6.03 2.10 -17.57
N GLY A 164 7.31 2.43 -17.44
CA GLY A 164 7.79 3.53 -16.60
C GLY A 164 7.32 4.90 -17.08
N THR A 165 7.11 5.07 -18.39
CA THR A 165 6.56 6.31 -18.95
C THR A 165 5.15 6.57 -18.44
N ALA A 166 4.29 5.54 -18.47
CA ALA A 166 2.92 5.62 -17.98
C ALA A 166 2.87 5.88 -16.47
N VAL A 167 3.65 5.12 -15.69
CA VAL A 167 3.70 5.29 -14.23
C VAL A 167 4.21 6.68 -13.86
N ARG A 168 5.30 7.16 -14.48
CA ARG A 168 5.82 8.51 -14.22
C ARG A 168 4.79 9.58 -14.54
N ALA A 169 4.12 9.48 -15.69
CA ALA A 169 3.10 10.41 -16.10
C ALA A 169 1.94 10.45 -15.09
N PHE A 170 1.44 9.30 -14.64
CA PHE A 170 0.44 9.21 -13.57
C PHE A 170 0.91 9.91 -12.29
N LEU A 171 2.12 9.62 -11.82
CA LEU A 171 2.63 10.19 -10.57
C LEU A 171 2.71 11.73 -10.65
N GLN A 172 3.13 12.27 -11.79
CA GLN A 172 3.23 13.71 -12.03
C GLN A 172 1.85 14.37 -12.13
N THR A 173 0.99 13.87 -13.00
CA THR A 173 -0.35 14.42 -13.27
C THR A 173 -1.22 14.45 -12.02
N HIS A 174 -1.15 13.41 -11.18
CA HIS A 174 -1.98 13.28 -9.98
C HIS A 174 -1.29 13.73 -8.69
N ARG A 175 -0.11 14.37 -8.81
CA ARG A 175 0.69 14.84 -7.65
C ARG A 175 0.87 13.74 -6.61
N TRP A 176 1.21 12.55 -7.09
CA TRP A 176 1.42 11.35 -6.30
C TRP A 176 2.87 11.30 -5.83
N ARG A 177 3.10 11.55 -4.54
CA ARG A 177 4.43 11.66 -3.92
C ARG A 177 4.72 10.41 -3.11
N LEU A 178 5.56 9.56 -3.67
CA LEU A 178 5.97 8.30 -3.05
C LEU A 178 6.73 8.55 -1.74
N LYS A 179 6.40 7.76 -0.71
CA LYS A 179 7.13 7.76 0.55
C LYS A 179 8.59 7.36 0.39
N LYS A 180 9.47 8.01 1.16
CA LYS A 180 10.91 7.68 1.19
C LYS A 180 11.18 6.25 1.64
N ASN A 181 10.36 5.73 2.56
CA ASN A 181 10.43 4.35 3.06
C ASN A 181 9.09 3.63 2.79
N PRO A 182 9.07 2.64 1.87
CA PRO A 182 7.90 1.81 1.57
C PRO A 182 7.27 1.09 2.78
N LEU A 183 8.01 0.94 3.87
CA LEU A 183 7.55 0.29 5.10
C LEU A 183 7.07 1.27 6.18
N ALA A 184 7.17 2.59 5.95
CA ALA A 184 6.66 3.56 6.91
C ALA A 184 5.12 3.49 7.00
N LEU A 185 4.59 3.57 8.22
CA LEU A 185 3.15 3.56 8.52
C LEU A 185 2.54 4.97 8.59
N ASN A 186 3.27 6.00 8.12
CA ASN A 186 2.82 7.39 8.15
C ASN A 186 1.55 7.55 7.29
N ARG A 187 0.49 8.14 7.86
CA ARG A 187 -0.80 8.32 7.17
C ARG A 187 -0.79 9.41 6.09
N HIS A 188 0.34 10.02 5.79
CA HIS A 188 0.40 11.25 5.00
C HIS A 188 1.07 11.14 3.63
N ASP A 189 1.64 9.98 3.31
CA ASP A 189 2.41 9.75 2.09
C ASP A 189 1.75 8.73 1.16
N ASP A 190 2.06 8.81 -0.13
CA ASP A 190 1.44 7.94 -1.13
C ASP A 190 2.26 6.66 -1.36
N GLU A 191 1.57 5.57 -1.67
CA GLU A 191 2.18 4.27 -1.95
C GLU A 191 2.02 3.87 -3.42
N LEU A 192 2.96 3.06 -3.90
CA LEU A 192 2.92 2.39 -5.20
C LEU A 192 3.18 0.90 -4.99
N LEU A 193 2.26 0.08 -5.48
CA LEU A 193 2.40 -1.36 -5.64
C LEU A 193 2.40 -1.70 -7.12
N VAL A 194 3.46 -2.35 -7.60
CA VAL A 194 3.53 -2.88 -8.97
C VAL A 194 3.27 -4.39 -8.94
N VAL A 195 2.25 -4.84 -9.66
CA VAL A 195 1.88 -6.26 -9.83
C VAL A 195 2.50 -6.77 -11.12
N THR A 196 3.27 -7.85 -11.03
CA THR A 196 4.08 -8.36 -12.14
C THR A 196 4.26 -9.87 -12.09
N ASP A 197 4.53 -10.47 -13.24
CA ASP A 197 5.06 -11.83 -13.36
C ASP A 197 6.48 -11.96 -12.79
N ASP A 198 6.83 -13.17 -12.36
CA ASP A 198 8.18 -13.55 -11.96
C ASP A 198 8.44 -15.02 -12.33
N VAL A 199 9.31 -15.22 -13.31
CA VAL A 199 9.67 -16.56 -13.82
C VAL A 199 10.51 -17.38 -12.83
N ALA A 200 11.15 -16.73 -11.86
CA ALA A 200 11.92 -17.44 -10.84
C ALA A 200 11.03 -18.03 -9.75
N LEU A 201 9.73 -17.69 -9.73
CA LEU A 201 8.77 -18.23 -8.78
C LEU A 201 7.91 -19.32 -9.46
N PRO A 202 7.68 -20.46 -8.79
CA PRO A 202 6.73 -21.48 -9.27
C PRO A 202 5.34 -20.89 -9.50
N PHE A 203 4.57 -21.47 -10.42
CA PHE A 203 3.19 -21.05 -10.65
C PHE A 203 2.39 -21.02 -9.33
N GLY A 204 1.62 -19.95 -9.12
CA GLY A 204 0.81 -19.77 -7.91
C GLY A 204 1.58 -19.25 -6.67
N ALA A 205 2.91 -19.19 -6.70
CA ALA A 205 3.68 -18.56 -5.64
C ALA A 205 3.65 -17.04 -5.78
N CYS A 206 3.09 -16.34 -4.79
CA CYS A 206 3.13 -14.87 -4.73
C CYS A 206 4.22 -14.42 -3.77
N ARG A 207 4.98 -13.37 -4.11
CA ARG A 207 5.96 -12.77 -3.20
C ARG A 207 5.88 -11.25 -3.23
N VAL A 208 5.89 -10.62 -2.07
CA VAL A 208 5.95 -9.17 -1.97
C VAL A 208 7.36 -8.71 -1.58
N LYS A 209 7.84 -7.66 -2.25
CA LYS A 209 9.05 -6.93 -1.86
C LYS A 209 8.73 -5.45 -1.73
N ALA A 210 9.22 -4.82 -0.67
CA ALA A 210 8.99 -3.40 -0.42
C ALA A 210 9.86 -2.46 -1.29
N ARG A 211 11.00 -2.97 -1.78
CA ARG A 211 11.95 -2.29 -2.68
C ARG A 211 12.89 -3.30 -3.35
N GLY A 212 13.72 -2.85 -4.29
CA GLY A 212 14.87 -3.61 -4.84
C GLY A 212 15.02 -3.50 -6.36
N GLY A 213 16.08 -4.09 -6.92
CA GLY A 213 16.32 -4.10 -8.37
C GLY A 213 15.25 -4.84 -9.19
N PRO A 214 15.25 -4.73 -10.53
CA PRO A 214 14.15 -5.16 -11.39
C PRO A 214 13.93 -6.68 -11.48
N GLY A 215 14.90 -7.51 -11.04
CA GLY A 215 14.73 -8.97 -11.03
C GLY A 215 14.48 -9.58 -12.42
N GLY A 216 15.07 -8.99 -13.47
CA GLY A 216 14.87 -9.45 -14.85
C GLY A 216 13.62 -8.91 -15.55
N GLN A 217 12.71 -8.26 -14.83
CA GLN A 217 11.45 -7.78 -15.39
C GLN A 217 11.61 -6.40 -16.07
N ASN A 218 11.24 -6.30 -17.35
CA ASN A 218 11.49 -5.14 -18.19
C ASN A 218 10.65 -3.90 -17.84
N GLY A 219 9.39 -4.05 -17.47
CA GLY A 219 8.53 -2.94 -17.04
C GLY A 219 8.93 -2.38 -15.69
N VAL A 220 9.32 -3.22 -14.73
CA VAL A 220 9.89 -2.79 -13.45
C VAL A 220 11.21 -2.05 -13.67
N ARG A 221 12.07 -2.54 -14.57
CA ARG A 221 13.31 -1.85 -14.97
C ARG A 221 13.01 -0.46 -15.50
N ASP A 222 12.04 -0.33 -16.40
CA ASP A 222 11.65 0.96 -16.97
C ASP A 222 11.00 1.88 -15.93
N ILE A 223 10.17 1.36 -15.02
CA ILE A 223 9.62 2.14 -13.90
C ILE A 223 10.72 2.71 -13.02
N ILE A 224 11.70 1.90 -12.61
CA ILE A 224 12.83 2.38 -11.80
C ILE A 224 13.56 3.51 -12.54
N LYS A 225 13.82 3.33 -13.84
CA LYS A 225 14.49 4.32 -14.69
C LYS A 225 13.69 5.63 -14.78
N CYS A 226 12.40 5.57 -15.08
CA CYS A 226 11.57 6.74 -15.30
C CYS A 226 11.22 7.47 -13.99
N VAL A 227 10.92 6.74 -12.92
CA VAL A 227 10.55 7.31 -11.62
C VAL A 227 11.79 7.74 -10.82
N GLY A 228 12.97 7.17 -11.11
CA GLY A 228 14.24 7.52 -10.46
C GLY A 228 14.43 6.88 -9.08
N THR A 229 13.64 5.86 -8.74
CA THR A 229 13.76 5.15 -7.46
C THR A 229 13.24 3.72 -7.58
N ASP A 230 13.79 2.81 -6.76
CA ASP A 230 13.32 1.44 -6.60
C ASP A 230 12.48 1.24 -5.33
N ARG A 231 12.20 2.34 -4.60
CA ARG A 231 11.51 2.37 -3.32
C ARG A 231 9.99 2.34 -3.51
N PHE A 232 9.52 1.27 -4.13
CA PHE A 232 8.10 0.97 -4.28
C PHE A 232 7.86 -0.53 -4.13
N ALA A 233 6.68 -0.89 -3.64
CA ALA A 233 6.35 -2.27 -3.38
C ALA A 233 6.04 -3.02 -4.68
N ARG A 234 6.26 -4.33 -4.67
CA ARG A 234 5.97 -5.21 -5.81
C ARG A 234 5.29 -6.46 -5.32
N LEU A 235 4.16 -6.81 -5.94
CA LEU A 235 3.55 -8.13 -5.85
C LEU A 235 4.02 -8.92 -7.07
N ARG A 236 4.87 -9.91 -6.82
CA ARG A 236 5.44 -10.78 -7.83
C ARG A 236 4.65 -12.07 -7.86
N ILE A 237 4.19 -12.46 -9.03
CA ILE A 237 3.34 -13.63 -9.25
C ILE A 237 4.14 -14.65 -10.04
N GLY A 238 4.34 -15.81 -9.45
CA GLY A 238 5.04 -16.89 -10.10
C GLY A 238 4.28 -17.40 -11.31
N VAL A 239 4.99 -17.44 -12.43
CA VAL A 239 4.48 -17.98 -13.70
C VAL A 239 5.20 -19.26 -14.11
N GLY A 240 6.02 -19.79 -13.20
CA GLY A 240 6.91 -20.91 -13.46
C GLY A 240 8.10 -20.52 -14.32
N ALA A 241 9.16 -21.31 -14.18
CA ALA A 241 10.27 -21.27 -15.12
C ALA A 241 10.05 -22.37 -16.18
N PRO A 242 10.44 -22.13 -17.44
CA PRO A 242 10.47 -23.22 -18.41
C PRO A 242 11.46 -24.30 -17.96
N HIS A 243 11.22 -25.56 -18.34
CA HIS A 243 12.00 -26.72 -17.89
C HIS A 243 13.52 -26.59 -18.15
N TRP A 244 13.93 -25.81 -19.15
CA TRP A 244 15.33 -25.55 -19.50
C TRP A 244 15.99 -24.41 -18.71
N PHE A 245 15.25 -23.71 -17.84
CA PHE A 245 15.77 -22.61 -17.02
C PHE A 245 16.49 -23.08 -15.74
N VAL A 246 16.60 -24.39 -15.51
CA VAL A 246 17.32 -24.94 -14.36
C VAL A 246 18.81 -24.56 -14.46
N GLY A 247 19.26 -23.63 -13.61
CA GLY A 247 20.63 -23.12 -13.61
C GLY A 247 20.86 -21.81 -14.40
N GLY A 248 19.80 -21.17 -14.90
CA GLY A 248 19.85 -19.88 -15.60
C GLY A 248 19.69 -20.00 -17.13
N ASN A 249 20.12 -18.98 -17.87
CA ASN A 249 19.90 -18.90 -19.32
C ASN A 249 20.78 -19.85 -20.15
N SER A 250 21.74 -20.55 -19.53
CA SER A 250 22.76 -21.35 -20.22
C SER A 250 22.24 -22.65 -20.84
N GLY A 251 21.02 -23.08 -20.50
CA GLY A 251 20.41 -24.33 -20.95
C GLY A 251 19.30 -24.19 -22.00
N ALA A 252 19.02 -22.99 -22.50
CA ALA A 252 17.91 -22.74 -23.41
C ALA A 252 18.11 -23.42 -24.79
N PRO A 253 17.19 -24.29 -25.25
CA PRO A 253 17.17 -24.77 -26.62
C PRO A 253 17.19 -23.63 -27.66
N ALA A 254 17.72 -23.92 -28.85
CA ALA A 254 17.71 -22.95 -29.94
C ALA A 254 16.28 -22.49 -30.25
N GLY A 255 16.04 -21.17 -30.16
CA GLY A 255 14.73 -20.58 -30.42
C GLY A 255 13.77 -20.50 -29.23
N THR A 256 14.15 -20.96 -28.02
CA THR A 256 13.34 -20.82 -26.78
C THR A 256 13.88 -19.70 -25.90
N ALA A 257 13.74 -18.46 -26.38
CA ALA A 257 14.14 -17.30 -25.60
C ALA A 257 13.11 -16.99 -24.49
N MET A 258 13.58 -16.41 -23.39
CA MET A 258 12.74 -16.09 -22.22
C MET A 258 11.58 -15.14 -22.56
N ASP A 259 11.81 -14.22 -23.49
CA ASP A 259 10.77 -13.33 -24.03
C ASP A 259 9.63 -14.13 -24.67
N LYS A 260 9.92 -15.16 -25.48
CA LYS A 260 8.91 -16.04 -26.06
C LYS A 260 8.14 -16.81 -24.99
N PHE A 261 8.80 -17.27 -23.94
CA PHE A 261 8.14 -17.99 -22.84
C PHE A 261 7.14 -17.10 -22.10
N VAL A 262 7.55 -15.90 -21.69
CA VAL A 262 6.66 -14.98 -20.95
C VAL A 262 5.53 -14.44 -21.84
N LEU A 263 5.75 -14.35 -23.15
CA LEU A 263 4.71 -14.01 -24.12
C LEU A 263 3.81 -15.20 -24.49
N GLY A 264 4.08 -16.40 -23.98
CA GLY A 264 3.21 -17.56 -24.10
C GLY A 264 2.02 -17.50 -23.13
N ARG A 265 0.91 -18.17 -23.48
CA ARG A 265 -0.28 -18.29 -22.62
C ARG A 265 -0.13 -19.38 -21.57
N PHE A 266 -0.92 -19.29 -20.50
CA PHE A 266 -1.10 -20.39 -19.55
C PHE A 266 -1.87 -21.54 -20.22
N HIS A 267 -1.55 -22.78 -19.85
CA HIS A 267 -2.16 -23.99 -20.41
C HIS A 267 -2.28 -25.08 -19.34
N GLY A 268 -3.16 -26.07 -19.57
CA GLY A 268 -3.38 -27.20 -18.65
C GLY A 268 -3.68 -26.74 -17.22
N ASP A 269 -3.07 -27.41 -16.25
CA ASP A 269 -3.27 -27.15 -14.82
C ASP A 269 -3.07 -25.68 -14.40
N GLU A 270 -2.15 -24.95 -15.05
CA GLU A 270 -1.95 -23.51 -14.75
C GLU A 270 -3.15 -22.67 -15.16
N GLN A 271 -3.77 -23.00 -16.30
CA GLN A 271 -4.96 -22.30 -16.79
C GLN A 271 -6.19 -22.68 -15.97
N ASP A 272 -6.29 -23.94 -15.53
CA ASP A 272 -7.37 -24.45 -14.70
C ASP A 272 -7.32 -23.85 -13.28
N ALA A 273 -6.11 -23.63 -12.74
CA ALA A 273 -5.89 -22.98 -11.44
C ALA A 273 -5.98 -21.44 -11.49
N MET A 274 -6.19 -20.83 -12.65
CA MET A 274 -6.25 -19.37 -12.80
C MET A 274 -7.34 -18.71 -11.93
N PRO A 275 -8.58 -19.21 -11.85
CA PRO A 275 -9.60 -18.63 -10.97
C PRO A 275 -9.17 -18.59 -9.50
N ASP A 276 -8.41 -19.60 -9.06
CA ASP A 276 -7.94 -19.71 -7.68
C ASP A 276 -6.81 -18.73 -7.40
N LEU A 277 -5.88 -18.60 -8.35
CA LEU A 277 -4.81 -17.59 -8.31
C LEU A 277 -5.38 -16.17 -8.26
N LEU A 278 -6.42 -15.89 -9.04
CA LEU A 278 -7.11 -14.59 -9.03
C LEU A 278 -7.78 -14.30 -7.68
N ARG A 279 -8.41 -15.30 -7.05
CA ARG A 279 -8.93 -15.15 -5.68
C ARG A 279 -7.81 -14.90 -4.68
N TYR A 280 -6.72 -15.66 -4.73
CA TYR A 280 -5.60 -15.50 -3.80
C TYR A 280 -4.95 -14.10 -3.93
N THR A 281 -4.71 -13.66 -5.15
CA THR A 281 -4.11 -12.33 -5.41
C THR A 281 -5.03 -11.19 -4.99
N ASN A 282 -6.36 -11.32 -5.17
CA ASN A 282 -7.33 -10.38 -4.61
C ASN A 282 -7.19 -10.23 -3.09
N GLU A 283 -7.00 -11.33 -2.36
CA GLU A 283 -6.78 -11.28 -0.90
C GLU A 283 -5.49 -10.56 -0.54
N LEU A 284 -4.41 -10.77 -1.31
CA LEU A 284 -3.16 -10.04 -1.11
C LEU A 284 -3.30 -8.54 -1.40
N LEU A 285 -4.04 -8.16 -2.44
CA LEU A 285 -4.31 -6.76 -2.75
C LEU A 285 -5.20 -6.12 -1.68
N ARG A 286 -6.24 -6.82 -1.22
CA ARG A 286 -7.05 -6.41 -0.08
C ARG A 286 -6.17 -6.20 1.15
N LEU A 287 -5.28 -7.15 1.46
CA LEU A 287 -4.28 -7.08 2.54
C LEU A 287 -3.38 -5.85 2.45
N TYR A 288 -2.87 -5.58 1.26
CA TYR A 288 -2.07 -4.40 0.99
C TYR A 288 -2.85 -3.11 1.27
N LEU A 289 -4.11 -3.01 0.83
CA LEU A 289 -4.91 -1.82 1.08
C LEU A 289 -5.09 -1.56 2.58
N HIS A 290 -5.48 -2.55 3.38
CA HIS A 290 -5.82 -2.32 4.79
C HIS A 290 -4.64 -2.37 5.78
N ARG A 291 -3.62 -3.21 5.54
CA ARG A 291 -2.46 -3.39 6.46
C ARG A 291 -1.14 -2.83 5.94
N GLY A 292 -1.09 -2.46 4.67
CA GLY A 292 0.13 -1.99 4.02
C GLY A 292 1.14 -3.09 3.70
N VAL A 293 2.29 -2.65 3.20
CA VAL A 293 3.31 -3.50 2.57
C VAL A 293 3.88 -4.56 3.52
N ALA A 294 4.15 -4.20 4.79
CA ALA A 294 4.83 -5.08 5.73
C ALA A 294 4.03 -6.35 6.01
N GLN A 295 2.75 -6.22 6.37
CA GLN A 295 1.90 -7.38 6.66
C GLN A 295 1.65 -8.22 5.40
N THR A 296 1.45 -7.56 4.26
CA THR A 296 1.27 -8.25 2.97
C THR A 296 2.51 -9.07 2.63
N THR A 297 3.69 -8.56 2.93
CA THR A 297 4.97 -9.28 2.78
C THR A 297 5.02 -10.52 3.66
N THR A 298 4.65 -10.40 4.94
CA THR A 298 4.62 -11.56 5.85
C THR A 298 3.72 -12.68 5.32
N VAL A 299 2.51 -12.33 4.88
CA VAL A 299 1.54 -13.31 4.37
C VAL A 299 1.99 -13.91 3.04
N ALA A 300 2.26 -13.09 2.03
CA ALA A 300 2.63 -13.57 0.70
C ALA A 300 3.92 -14.40 0.73
N ASN A 301 4.90 -14.06 1.59
CA ASN A 301 6.18 -14.75 1.61
C ASN A 301 6.19 -16.01 2.49
N SER A 302 5.12 -16.26 3.26
CA SER A 302 4.97 -17.47 4.08
C SER A 302 3.94 -18.46 3.53
N MET A 303 3.23 -18.08 2.45
CA MET A 303 2.17 -18.90 1.85
C MET A 303 2.30 -19.01 0.32
N ASP A 304 1.79 -20.11 -0.22
CA ASP A 304 1.53 -20.29 -1.66
C ASP A 304 0.05 -20.55 -1.94
N LEU A 305 -0.31 -20.71 -3.21
CA LEU A 305 -1.69 -20.95 -3.63
C LEU A 305 -2.29 -22.21 -2.99
N GLN A 306 -1.52 -23.30 -2.88
CA GLN A 306 -2.02 -24.55 -2.32
C GLN A 306 -2.32 -24.42 -0.83
N GLN A 307 -1.42 -23.78 -0.08
CA GLN A 307 -1.64 -23.49 1.33
C GLN A 307 -2.82 -22.53 1.55
N TYR A 308 -2.99 -21.54 0.66
CA TYR A 308 -4.16 -20.66 0.67
C TYR A 308 -5.46 -21.45 0.47
N LEU A 309 -5.52 -22.33 -0.53
CA LEU A 309 -6.69 -23.15 -0.82
C LEU A 309 -7.01 -24.10 0.34
N GLN A 310 -6.01 -24.77 0.92
CA GLN A 310 -6.22 -25.64 2.09
C GLN A 310 -6.84 -24.88 3.28
N GLN A 311 -6.38 -23.66 3.55
CA GLN A 311 -6.95 -22.85 4.63
C GLN A 311 -8.38 -22.37 4.29
N TYR A 312 -8.66 -22.08 3.03
CA TYR A 312 -9.91 -21.47 2.60
C TYR A 312 -11.03 -22.48 2.33
N ASP A 313 -10.74 -23.60 1.68
CA ASP A 313 -11.71 -24.68 1.44
C ASP A 313 -12.11 -25.35 2.76
N ALA A 314 -11.17 -25.49 3.70
CA ALA A 314 -11.49 -25.91 5.07
C ALA A 314 -12.45 -24.93 5.76
N SER A 315 -12.27 -23.61 5.53
CA SER A 315 -13.15 -22.57 6.08
C SER A 315 -14.55 -22.57 5.43
N ARG A 316 -14.65 -22.79 4.11
CA ARG A 316 -15.94 -22.96 3.41
C ARG A 316 -16.68 -24.22 3.86
N ALA A 317 -15.98 -25.34 3.98
CA ALA A 317 -16.58 -26.60 4.44
C ALA A 317 -17.11 -26.50 5.88
N ALA A 318 -16.42 -25.73 6.75
CA ALA A 318 -16.87 -25.46 8.11
C ALA A 318 -18.09 -24.50 8.16
N ALA A 319 -18.18 -23.54 7.24
CA ALA A 319 -19.30 -22.60 7.15
C ALA A 319 -20.59 -23.22 6.57
N VAL A 320 -20.48 -24.24 5.71
CA VAL A 320 -21.63 -24.97 5.15
C VAL A 320 -22.22 -25.98 6.14
N ARG A 321 -21.46 -26.38 7.16
CA ARG A 321 -21.89 -27.32 8.22
C ARG A 321 -22.52 -26.64 9.44
N ARG A 322 -22.66 -25.31 9.42
CA ARG A 322 -23.32 -24.51 10.46
C ARG A 322 -24.57 -23.89 9.88
#